data_AF-A0A4U9IRD4-F1
#
_entry.id   AF-A0A4U9IRD4-F1
#
_cell.length_a   1.000
_cell.length_b   1.000
_cell.length_c   1.000
_cell.angle_alpha   90.00
_cell.angle_beta   90.00
_cell.angle_gamma   90.00
#
_symmetry.space_group_name_H-M   'P 1'
#
loop_
_entity.id
_entity.type
_entity.pdbx_description
1 polymer ?
#
loop_
_entity_poly.entity_id
_entity_poly.type
_entity_poly.pdbx_seq_one_letter_code
_entity_poly.pdbx_strand_id
1 'polypeptide(L)' 'MLLLPFPLASLLVNSTAHHCLNAALTPFELDNGQAKVGASVGIDEVQEEDDFVNALRRADRSDVPD' A
#
# COMPACT_ATOMS: atom_id res chain seq x y z
N MET A 1 7.03 -1.27 -0.56
CA MET A 1 6.72 -1.93 0.72
C MET A 1 7.16 -1.02 1.85
N LEU A 2 6.28 -0.78 2.83
CA LEU A 2 6.54 0.04 4.02
C LEU A 2 6.20 -0.78 5.27
N LEU A 3 6.99 -0.63 6.34
CA LEU A 3 6.67 -1.16 7.66
C LEU A 3 6.36 0.01 8.57
N LEU A 4 5.20 -0.03 9.23
CA LEU A 4 4.72 1.03 10.10
C LEU A 4 4.73 0.55 11.55
N PRO A 5 5.34 1.28 12.49
CA PRO A 5 5.42 0.88 13.89
C PRO A 5 4.13 1.25 14.64
N PHE A 6 2.98 0.92 14.05
CA PHE A 6 1.66 1.25 14.57
C PHE A 6 0.70 0.07 14.36
N PRO A 7 -0.24 -0.17 15.27
CA PRO A 7 -1.26 -1.20 15.06
C PRO A 7 -2.15 -0.83 13.88
N LEU A 8 -2.76 -1.82 13.23
CA LEU A 8 -3.58 -1.63 12.03
C LEU A 8 -4.75 -0.64 12.25
N ALA A 9 -5.31 -0.61 13.47
CA ALA A 9 -6.38 0.32 13.85
C ALA A 9 -5.94 1.80 13.96
N SER A 10 -4.63 2.09 13.88
CA SER A 10 -4.12 3.45 13.94
C SER A 10 -4.52 4.26 12.71
N LEU A 11 -5.07 5.46 12.92
CA LEU A 11 -5.37 6.40 11.84
C LEU A 11 -4.12 6.79 11.02
N LEU A 12 -2.92 6.68 11.61
CA LEU A 12 -1.67 6.94 10.91
C LEU A 12 -1.40 5.91 9.81
N VAL A 13 -1.83 4.66 9.98
CA VAL A 13 -1.68 3.61 8.96
C VAL A 13 -2.53 3.96 7.74
N ASN A 14 -3.81 4.24 7.96
CA ASN A 14 -4.73 4.60 6.87
C ASN A 14 -4.31 5.90 6.18
N SER A 15 -3.94 6.94 6.95
CA SER A 15 -3.45 8.20 6.38
C SER A 15 -2.18 8.01 5.55
N THR A 16 -1.24 7.17 6.00
CA THR A 16 -0.02 6.89 5.25
C THR A 16 -0.32 6.18 3.94
N ALA A 17 -1.16 5.14 3.96
CA ALA A 17 -1.56 4.41 2.76
C ALA A 17 -2.25 5.32 1.74
N HIS A 18 -3.18 6.18 2.18
CA HIS A 18 -3.82 7.16 1.31
C HIS A 18 -2.83 8.15 0.70
N HIS A 19 -1.87 8.66 1.47
CA HIS A 19 -0.85 9.56 0.93
C HIS A 19 0.03 8.86 -0.11
N CYS A 20 0.46 7.61 0.15
CA CYS A 20 1.22 6.82 -0.80
C CYS A 20 0.43 6.57 -2.09
N LEU A 21 -0.85 6.20 -1.98
CA LEU A 21 -1.72 5.99 -3.12
C LEU A 21 -1.89 7.28 -3.94
N ASN A 22 -2.22 8.40 -3.29
CA ASN A 22 -2.38 9.67 -3.97
C ASN A 22 -1.10 10.12 -4.70
N ALA A 23 0.06 9.92 -4.08
CA ALA A 23 1.34 10.18 -4.72
C ALA A 23 1.54 9.30 -5.96
N ALA A 24 1.22 8.01 -5.89
CA ALA A 24 1.33 7.09 -7.01
C ALA A 24 0.33 7.42 -8.16
N LEU A 25 -0.86 7.90 -7.82
CA LEU A 25 -1.89 8.27 -8.80
C LEU A 25 -1.68 9.67 -9.42
N THR A 26 -0.69 10.42 -8.96
CA THR A 26 -0.41 11.76 -9.48
C THR A 26 -0.01 11.68 -10.96
N PRO A 27 -0.73 12.34 -11.87
CA PRO A 27 -0.38 12.34 -13.30
C PRO A 27 1.00 12.95 -13.54
N PHE A 28 1.68 12.48 -14.59
CA PHE A 28 2.99 13.00 -14.98
C PHE A 28 3.06 13.20 -16.50
N GLU A 29 3.90 14.15 -16.93
CA GLU A 29 4.04 14.50 -18.34
C GLU A 29 4.94 13.52 -19.10
N LEU A 30 4.58 13.25 -20.34
CA LEU A 30 5.35 12.54 -21.35
C LEU A 30 5.46 13.42 -22.60
N ASP A 31 6.40 13.10 -23.50
CA ASP A 31 6.59 13.83 -24.75
C ASP A 31 5.34 13.87 -25.66
N ASN A 32 4.40 12.95 -25.44
CA ASN A 32 3.17 12.80 -26.23
C ASN A 32 1.87 13.10 -25.44
N GLY A 33 1.96 13.70 -24.25
CA GLY A 33 0.81 14.07 -23.42
C GLY A 33 0.97 13.66 -21.97
N GLN A 34 -0.14 13.59 -21.23
CA GLN A 34 -0.12 13.30 -19.79
C GLN A 34 -0.43 11.83 -19.51
N ALA A 35 0.43 11.16 -18.75
CA ALA A 35 0.24 9.80 -18.29
C ALA A 35 -0.49 9.75 -16.94
N LYS A 36 -1.33 8.72 -16.78
CA LYS A 36 -2.00 8.38 -15.53
C LYS A 36 -1.85 6.88 -15.28
N VAL A 37 -1.58 6.51 -14.04
CA VAL A 37 -1.48 5.12 -13.60
C VAL A 37 -2.54 4.84 -12.54
N GLY A 38 -3.03 3.61 -12.50
CA GLY A 38 -3.82 3.09 -11.38
C GLY A 38 -2.89 2.36 -10.40
N ALA A 39 -3.27 2.34 -9.13
CA ALA A 39 -2.57 1.62 -8.07
C ALA A 39 -3.55 1.21 -6.96
N SER A 40 -3.14 0.22 -6.18
CA SER A 40 -3.78 -0.23 -4.93
C SER A 40 -2.72 -0.32 -3.83
N VAL A 41 -3.14 -0.41 -2.57
CA VAL A 41 -2.23 -0.54 -1.43
C VAL A 41 -2.80 -1.54 -0.42
N GLY A 42 -2.17 -2.71 -0.38
CA GLY A 42 -2.50 -3.77 0.55
C GLY A 42 -1.92 -3.47 1.92
N ILE A 43 -2.73 -3.63 2.96
CA ILE A 43 -2.35 -3.34 4.34
C ILE A 43 -2.78 -4.53 5.19
N ASP A 44 -1.83 -5.09 5.93
CA ASP A 44 -2.11 -6.15 6.89
C ASP A 44 -1.20 -6.01 8.11
N GLU A 45 -1.69 -6.47 9.25
CA GLU A 45 -0.96 -6.48 10.52
C GLU A 45 -0.09 -7.72 10.62
N VAL A 46 1.22 -7.52 10.82
CA VAL A 46 2.16 -8.61 11.10
C VAL A 46 1.70 -9.38 12.35
N GLN A 47 1.63 -10.70 12.24
CA GLN A 47 1.26 -11.59 13.35
C GLN A 47 2.53 -12.19 13.98
N GLU A 48 2.43 -12.73 15.20
CA GLU A 48 3.59 -13.23 15.95
C GLU A 48 4.29 -14.39 15.23
N GLU A 49 3.53 -15.22 14.52
CA GLU A 49 4.02 -16.36 13.74
C GLU A 49 4.55 -16.00 12.36
N ASP A 50 4.39 -14.75 11.91
CA ASP A 50 4.86 -14.35 10.59
C ASP A 50 6.40 -14.27 10.58
N ASP A 51 6.99 -14.97 9.62
CA ASP A 51 8.27 -14.52 9.08
C ASP A 51 8.03 -13.36 8.08
N PHE A 52 9.12 -12.69 7.69
CA PHE A 52 9.05 -11.58 6.76
C PHE A 52 8.31 -11.92 5.44
N VAL A 53 8.47 -13.13 4.93
CA VAL A 53 7.88 -13.55 3.64
C VAL A 53 6.38 -13.76 3.79
N ASN A 54 5.94 -14.35 4.90
CA ASN A 54 4.52 -14.60 5.16
C ASN A 54 3.76 -13.29 5.44
N ALA A 55 4.36 -12.36 6.20
CA ALA A 55 3.82 -11.02 6.38
C ALA A 55 3.62 -10.30 5.03
N LEU A 56 4.62 -10.36 4.15
CA LEU A 56 4.54 -9.73 2.83
C LEU A 56 3.46 -10.36 1.95
N ARG A 57 3.36 -11.70 1.91
CA ARG A 57 2.33 -12.42 1.13
C ARG A 57 0.92 -12.06 1.55
N ARG A 58 0.70 -11.79 2.84
CA ARG A 58 -0.61 -11.39 3.35
C ARG A 58 -0.99 -9.98 2.91
N ALA A 59 -0.07 -9.03 3.06
CA ALA A 59 -0.26 -7.68 2.56
C ALA A 59 -0.58 -7.69 1.05
N ASP A 60 0.13 -8.51 0.26
CA ASP A 60 -0.12 -8.66 -1.19
C ASP A 60 -1.54 -9.19 -1.51
N ARG A 61 -2.06 -10.13 -0.71
CA ARG A 61 -3.41 -10.68 -0.88
C ARG A 61 -4.52 -9.71 -0.48
N SER A 62 -4.27 -8.83 0.48
CA SER A 62 -5.28 -7.89 0.98
C SER A 62 -5.78 -6.89 -0.08
N ASP A 63 -5.03 -6.73 -1.17
CA ASP A 63 -5.35 -5.86 -2.29
C ASP A 63 -6.17 -6.54 -3.41
N VAL A 64 -6.38 -7.86 -3.33
CA VAL A 64 -7.13 -8.62 -4.34
C VAL A 64 -8.58 -8.76 -3.88
N PRO A 65 -9.57 -8.21 -4.61
CA PRO A 65 -10.97 -8.42 -4.26
C PRO A 65 -11.36 -9.89 -4.50
N ASP A 66 -12.15 -10.46 -3.57
CA ASP A 66 -12.76 -11.79 -3.68
C ASP A 66 -13.59 -11.96 -4.98
#